data_AF-A0A356VXT6-F1
#
_entry.id   AF-A0A356VXT6-F1
#
_cell.length_a   1.000
_cell.length_b   1.000
_cell.length_c   1.000
_cell.angle_alpha   90.00
_cell.angle_beta   90.00
_cell.angle_gamma   90.00
#
_symmetry.space_group_name_H-M   'P 1'
#
loop_
_entity.id
_entity.type
_entity.pdbx_description
1 polymer ?
#
loop_
_entity_poly.entity_id
_entity_poly.type
_entity_poly.pdbx_seq_one_letter_code
_entity_poly.pdbx_strand_id
1 'polypeptide(L)'
;MNTEKAKFTWHYYLMALGALMAMLAATLSAWSAVVVALAFSLLTHPIIKLPGLGRFIFLIIFAVFYVFAFPDSSVVKEVMLDKLAK
;
A
#
# COMPACT_ATOMS: atom_id res chain seq x y z
N MET A 1 8.51 0.43 -37.38
CA MET A 1 7.97 0.37 -36.01
C MET A 1 8.93 1.16 -35.11
N ASN A 2 8.70 2.47 -34.99
CA ASN A 2 9.54 3.35 -34.18
C ASN A 2 9.08 3.22 -32.73
N THR A 3 9.59 2.22 -32.02
CA THR A 3 9.36 2.05 -30.59
C THR A 3 10.20 3.10 -29.87
N GLU A 4 9.61 4.27 -29.59
CA GLU A 4 10.17 5.21 -28.63
C GLU A 4 10.47 4.42 -27.35
N LYS A 5 11.76 4.25 -27.02
CA LYS A 5 12.17 3.62 -25.76
C LYS A 5 11.48 4.39 -24.64
N ALA A 6 10.60 3.71 -23.90
CA ALA A 6 9.98 4.27 -22.72
C ALA A 6 11.11 4.83 -21.84
N LYS A 7 11.16 6.16 -21.68
CA LYS A 7 12.15 6.80 -20.82
C LYS A 7 11.89 6.26 -19.43
N PHE A 8 12.79 5.39 -18.97
CA PHE A 8 12.81 4.88 -17.59
C PHE A 8 13.07 6.06 -16.67
N THR A 9 12.00 6.76 -16.31
CA THR A 9 12.02 7.81 -15.30
C THR A 9 11.89 7.16 -13.92
N TRP A 10 12.35 7.87 -12.89
CA TRP A 10 12.27 7.46 -11.48
C TRP A 10 10.88 6.95 -11.05
N HIS A 11 9.83 7.49 -11.67
CA HIS A 11 8.43 7.10 -11.47
C HIS A 11 8.16 5.61 -11.74
N TYR A 12 8.80 5.00 -12.73
CA TYR A 12 8.62 3.56 -13.02
C TYR A 12 9.19 2.66 -11.91
N TYR A 13 10.30 3.07 -11.28
CA TYR A 13 10.87 2.35 -10.13
C TYR A 13 9.95 2.43 -8.91
N LEU A 14 9.38 3.61 -8.65
CA LEU A 14 8.44 3.79 -7.55
C LEU A 14 7.12 3.03 -7.78
N MET A 15 6.63 2.97 -9.02
CA MET A 15 5.46 2.19 -9.39
C MET A 15 5.69 0.69 -9.19
N ALA A 16 6.86 0.18 -9.62
CA ALA A 16 7.26 -1.21 -9.41
C ALA A 16 7.42 -1.55 -7.92
N LEU A 17 7.96 -0.63 -7.12
CA LEU A 17 8.08 -0.78 -5.67
C LEU A 17 6.69 -0.85 -5.01
N GLY A 18 5.74 0.00 -5.44
CA GLY A 18 4.34 -0.08 -4.99
C GLY A 18 3.68 -1.42 -5.33
N ALA A 19 3.92 -1.94 -6.55
CA ALA A 19 3.40 -3.25 -6.95
C ALA A 19 4.01 -4.40 -6.13
N LEU A 20 5.31 -4.34 -5.84
CA LEU A 20 6.00 -5.29 -4.96
C LEU A 20 5.45 -5.24 -3.53
N MET A 21 5.23 -4.04 -2.98
CA MET A 21 4.60 -3.87 -1.67
C MET A 21 3.18 -4.45 -1.63
N ALA A 22 2.42 -4.33 -2.72
CA ALA A 22 1.06 -4.88 -2.81
C ALA A 22 1.09 -6.42 -2.79
N MET A 23 2.02 -7.03 -3.53
CA MET A 23 2.22 -8.48 -3.49
C MET A 23 2.63 -8.97 -2.10
N LEU A 24 3.52 -8.25 -1.42
CA LEU A 24 4.00 -8.63 -0.08
C LEU A 24 2.92 -8.43 1.01
N ALA A 25 2.10 -7.40 0.89
CA ALA A 25 0.94 -7.20 1.75
C ALA A 25 -0.13 -8.28 1.52
N ALA A 26 -0.29 -8.75 0.28
CA ALA A 26 -1.26 -9.78 -0.07
C ALA A 26 -0.85 -11.15 0.52
N THR A 27 0.44 -11.49 0.51
CA THR A 27 0.91 -12.74 1.13
C THR A 27 0.74 -12.74 2.65
N LEU A 28 0.83 -11.57 3.28
CA LEU A 28 0.58 -11.38 4.72
C LEU A 28 -0.92 -11.24 5.06
N SER A 29 -1.83 -11.34 4.07
CA SER A 29 -3.27 -11.09 4.23
C SER A 29 -3.60 -9.72 4.87
N ALA A 30 -2.69 -8.75 4.72
CA ALA A 30 -2.83 -7.40 5.24
C ALA A 30 -3.59 -6.54 4.21
N TRP A 31 -4.90 -6.78 4.09
CA TRP A 31 -5.76 -6.18 3.07
C TRP A 31 -5.71 -4.65 3.02
N SER A 32 -5.59 -4.00 4.18
CA SER A 32 -5.37 -2.55 4.27
C SER A 32 -4.08 -2.11 3.58
N ALA A 33 -2.98 -2.83 3.83
CA ALA A 33 -1.68 -2.56 3.22
C ALA A 33 -1.65 -2.87 1.71
N VAL A 34 -2.43 -3.84 1.24
CA VAL A 34 -2.60 -4.13 -0.19
C VAL A 34 -3.21 -2.92 -0.91
N VAL A 35 -4.31 -2.38 -0.39
CA VAL A 35 -5.00 -1.22 -0.97
C VAL A 35 -4.07 0.00 -1.03
N VAL A 36 -3.32 0.23 0.05
CA VAL A 36 -2.34 1.33 0.14
C VAL A 36 -1.22 1.15 -0.90
N ALA A 37 -0.63 -0.04 -1.00
CA ALA A 37 0.45 -0.27 -1.94
C ALA A 37 0.01 -0.18 -3.42
N LEU A 38 -1.21 -0.64 -3.74
CA LEU A 38 -1.79 -0.49 -5.07
C LEU A 38 -2.03 0.98 -5.43
N ALA A 39 -2.60 1.76 -4.51
CA ALA A 39 -2.82 3.17 -4.82
C ALA A 39 -1.53 4.03 -4.74
N PHE A 40 -0.48 3.59 -4.03
CA PHE A 40 0.88 4.16 -4.19
C PHE A 40 1.46 3.90 -5.58
N SER A 41 1.27 2.68 -6.11
CA SER A 41 1.66 2.34 -7.48
C SER A 41 0.93 3.21 -8.51
N LEU A 42 -0.37 3.46 -8.32
CA LEU A 42 -1.16 4.39 -9.15
C LEU A 42 -0.71 5.86 -9.00
N LEU A 43 -0.38 6.31 -7.78
CA LEU A 43 0.09 7.69 -7.52
C LEU A 43 1.45 8.00 -8.16
N THR A 44 2.28 6.97 -8.31
CA THR A 44 3.61 7.08 -8.92
C THR A 44 3.57 6.82 -10.42
N HIS A 45 2.38 6.60 -10.99
CA HIS A 45 2.20 6.35 -12.41
C HIS A 45 2.64 7.57 -13.24
N PRO A 46 3.64 7.42 -14.14
CA PRO A 46 4.29 8.55 -14.83
C PRO A 46 3.34 9.36 -15.72
N ILE A 47 2.24 8.75 -16.16
CA ILE A 47 1.24 9.37 -17.04
C ILE A 47 0.13 10.06 -16.24
N ILE A 48 -0.18 9.56 -15.03
CA ILE A 48 -1.26 10.09 -14.21
C ILE A 48 -0.67 11.15 -13.30
N LYS A 49 -0.65 12.40 -13.77
CA LYS A 49 -0.35 13.56 -12.91
C LYS A 49 -1.51 13.74 -11.94
N LEU A 50 -1.58 12.92 -10.88
CA LEU A 50 -2.56 13.10 -9.82
C LEU A 50 -2.29 14.45 -9.14
N PRO A 51 -3.14 15.48 -9.34
CA PRO A 51 -3.00 16.73 -8.63
C PRO A 51 -3.20 16.47 -7.13
N GLY A 52 -2.71 17.37 -6.26
CA GLY A 52 -2.60 17.15 -4.80
C GLY A 52 -3.83 16.57 -4.10
N LEU A 53 -5.02 16.72 -4.68
CA LEU A 53 -6.27 16.10 -4.23
C LEU A 53 -6.21 14.56 -4.17
N GLY A 54 -5.57 13.90 -5.13
CA GLY A 54 -5.41 12.44 -5.13
C GLY A 54 -4.54 11.92 -3.98
N ARG A 55 -3.48 12.68 -3.64
CA ARG A 55 -2.65 12.40 -2.46
C ARG A 55 -3.42 12.61 -1.17
N PHE A 56 -4.29 13.63 -1.14
CA PHE A 56 -5.11 13.94 0.04
C PHE A 56 -6.16 12.86 0.31
N ILE A 57 -6.86 12.40 -0.73
CA ILE A 57 -7.84 11.31 -0.63
C ILE A 57 -7.13 10.02 -0.19
N PHE A 58 -5.94 9.74 -0.73
CA PHE A 58 -5.16 8.58 -0.32
C PHE A 58 -4.70 8.63 1.14
N LEU A 59 -4.28 9.79 1.64
CA LEU A 59 -3.93 9.97 3.05
C LEU A 59 -5.14 9.76 3.97
N ILE A 60 -6.32 10.22 3.57
CA ILE A 60 -7.56 10.00 4.32
C ILE A 60 -7.90 8.50 4.36
N ILE A 61 -7.83 7.82 3.21
CA ILE A 61 -8.07 6.38 3.13
C ILE A 61 -7.06 5.61 3.98
N PHE A 62 -5.77 5.95 3.90
CA PHE A 62 -4.72 5.37 4.74
C PHE A 62 -5.02 5.56 6.23
N ALA A 63 -5.41 6.76 6.64
CA ALA A 63 -5.74 7.05 8.04
C ALA A 63 -6.92 6.21 8.53
N VAL A 64 -7.98 6.07 7.72
CA VAL A 64 -9.12 5.20 8.03
C VAL A 64 -8.66 3.76 8.17
N PHE A 65 -7.95 3.22 7.18
CA PHE A 65 -7.46 1.84 7.24
C PHE A 65 -6.50 1.60 8.41
N TYR A 66 -5.65 2.57 8.76
CA TYR A 66 -4.76 2.48 9.92
C TYR A 66 -5.54 2.39 11.22
N VAL A 67 -6.54 3.25 11.42
CA VAL A 67 -7.37 3.23 12.64
C VAL A 67 -8.14 1.91 12.78
N PHE A 68 -8.63 1.35 11.68
CA PHE A 68 -9.44 0.12 11.72
C PHE A 68 -8.65 -1.18 11.58
N ALA A 69 -7.39 -1.16 11.13
CA ALA A 69 -6.59 -2.38 10.95
C ALA A 69 -5.91 -2.88 12.22
N PHE A 70 -5.73 -2.02 13.24
CA PHE A 70 -5.18 -2.46 14.52
C PHE A 70 -6.34 -2.86 15.45
N PRO A 71 -6.49 -4.16 15.79
CA PRO A 71 -7.42 -4.56 16.82
C PRO A 71 -7.01 -3.95 18.17
N ASP A 72 -8.00 -3.77 19.04
CA ASP A 72 -7.77 -3.22 20.38
C ASP A 72 -6.61 -3.94 21.08
N SER A 73 -5.76 -3.17 21.78
CA SER A 73 -4.56 -3.68 22.45
C SER A 73 -4.85 -4.87 23.40
N SER A 74 -6.07 -4.95 23.93
CA SER A 74 -6.57 -6.07 24.73
C SER A 74 -6.63 -7.39 23.94
N VAL A 75 -7.17 -7.34 22.72
CA VAL A 75 -7.30 -8.50 21.82
C VAL A 75 -5.92 -9.01 21.38
N VAL A 76 -4.99 -8.09 21.09
CA VAL A 76 -3.61 -8.46 20.73
C VAL A 76 -2.91 -9.19 21.88
N LYS A 77 -3.11 -8.72 23.12
CA LYS A 77 -2.55 -9.35 24.32
C LYS A 77 -3.12 -10.74 24.55
N GLU A 78 -4.43 -10.92 24.43
CA GLU A 78 -5.07 -12.24 24.57
C GLU A 78 -4.56 -13.24 23.54
N VAL A 79 -4.46 -12.86 22.26
CA VAL A 79 -3.95 -13.74 21.20
C VAL A 79 -2.47 -14.09 21.42
N MET A 80 -1.66 -13.13 21.89
CA MET A 80 -0.26 -13.41 22.23
C MET A 80 -0.12 -14.33 23.45
N LEU A 81 -0.96 -14.15 24.47
CA LEU A 81 -0.96 -14.99 25.67
C LEU A 81 -1.45 -16.42 25.37
N ASP A 82 -2.49 -16.58 24.56
CA ASP A 82 -3.00 -17.90 24.13
C ASP A 82 -1.93 -18.68 23.33
N LYS A 83 -1.17 -18.00 22.47
CA LYS A 83 -0.04 -18.60 21.75
C LYS A 83 1.16 -18.96 22.64
N LEU A 84 1.31 -18.33 23.79
CA LEU A 84 2.39 -18.58 24.75
C LEU A 84 2.03 -19.70 25.74
N ALA A 85 0.73 -19.95 25.92
CA ALA A 85 0.19 -21.01 26.78
C ALA A 85 0.08 -22.38 26.09
N LYS A 86 0.30 -22.45 24.77
CA LYS A 86 0.44 -23.67 23.97
C LYS A 86 1.90 -23.98 23.67
#